data_AF-A0A7T4U272-F1
#
_entry.id   AF-A0A7T4U272-F1
#
_cell.length_a   1.000
_cell.length_b   1.000
_cell.length_c   1.000
_cell.angle_alpha   90.00
_cell.angle_beta   90.00
_cell.angle_gamma   90.00
#
_symmetry.space_group_name_H-M   'P 1'
#
loop_
_entity.id
_entity.type
_entity.pdbx_description
1 polymer ?
#
loop_
_entity_poly.entity_id
_entity_poly.type
_entity_poly.pdbx_seq_one_letter_code
_entity_poly.pdbx_strand_id
1 'polypeptide(L)'
;MSLVAQLPALIGVVVGTFGSYVVQSLTERRRWKRQRDERWDERRFETYGRYGNAVKSQLRVAQRIGAARGFLDVTDSLEPEEGLPLLAEAESHRATEWESVLLVGDAATIAAARRWHETVWTIELLVREGPVDPEKWTKAHQLASAARDAFYASARRDLGIAGDPPPSGAWPRPWRAELSG
;
A
#
# COMPACT_ATOMS: atom_id res chain seq x y z
N MET A 1 60.03 -16.80 -37.27
CA MET A 1 58.79 -16.06 -37.61
C MET A 1 58.87 -14.70 -36.94
N SER A 2 58.66 -13.61 -37.67
CA SER A 2 58.86 -12.25 -37.13
C SER A 2 57.71 -11.83 -36.23
N LEU A 3 58.02 -11.08 -35.16
CA LEU A 3 57.03 -10.46 -34.27
C LEU A 3 55.98 -9.64 -35.04
N VAL A 4 56.39 -9.05 -36.16
CA VAL A 4 55.55 -8.24 -37.05
C VAL A 4 54.41 -9.05 -37.66
N ALA A 5 54.61 -10.35 -37.94
CA ALA A 5 53.58 -11.23 -38.47
C ALA A 5 52.52 -11.63 -37.41
N GLN A 6 52.83 -11.49 -36.12
CA GLN A 6 51.94 -11.84 -34.99
C GLN A 6 51.14 -10.65 -34.46
N LEU A 7 51.51 -9.42 -34.84
CA LEU A 7 50.81 -8.19 -34.44
C LEU A 7 49.29 -8.23 -34.74
N PRO A 8 48.82 -8.68 -35.92
CA PRO A 8 47.38 -8.72 -36.20
C PRO A 8 46.62 -9.66 -35.25
N ALA A 9 47.21 -10.81 -34.92
CA ALA A 9 46.62 -11.79 -34.01
C ALA A 9 46.57 -11.26 -32.57
N LEU A 10 47.64 -10.60 -32.10
CA LEU A 10 47.68 -9.98 -30.78
C LEU A 10 46.66 -8.84 -30.65
N ILE A 11 46.52 -8.00 -31.68
CA ILE A 11 45.50 -6.94 -31.73
C ILE A 11 44.10 -7.56 -31.66
N GLY A 12 43.84 -8.62 -32.44
CA GLY A 12 42.56 -9.34 -32.42
C GLY A 12 42.20 -9.90 -31.05
N VAL A 13 43.17 -10.49 -30.34
CA VAL A 13 42.96 -11.00 -28.97
C VAL A 13 42.64 -9.87 -28.00
N VAL A 14 43.42 -8.77 -28.01
CA VAL A 14 43.19 -7.62 -27.12
C VAL A 14 41.82 -6.98 -27.37
N VAL A 15 41.44 -6.77 -28.64
CA VAL A 15 40.12 -6.26 -29.00
C VAL A 15 39.02 -7.23 -28.55
N GLY A 16 39.24 -8.53 -28.72
CA GLY A 16 38.30 -9.57 -28.29
C GLY A 16 38.08 -9.62 -26.79
N THR A 17 39.13 -9.55 -25.97
CA THR A 17 39.01 -9.54 -24.50
C THR A 17 38.40 -8.24 -23.99
N PHE A 18 38.81 -7.08 -24.52
CA PHE A 18 38.19 -5.80 -24.14
C PHE A 18 36.73 -5.73 -24.53
N GLY A 19 36.37 -6.16 -25.76
CA GLY A 19 34.99 -6.24 -26.20
C GLY A 19 34.15 -7.17 -25.33
N SER A 20 34.68 -8.36 -25.01
CA SER A 20 34.01 -9.33 -24.13
C SER A 20 33.80 -8.78 -22.72
N TYR A 21 34.80 -8.11 -22.16
CA TYR A 21 34.71 -7.50 -20.83
C TYR A 21 33.64 -6.39 -20.77
N VAL A 22 33.59 -5.52 -21.78
CA VAL A 22 32.58 -4.44 -21.85
C VAL A 22 31.18 -5.01 -21.98
N VAL A 23 30.97 -5.99 -22.87
CA VAL A 23 29.67 -6.65 -23.05
C VAL A 23 29.24 -7.38 -21.78
N GLN A 24 30.16 -8.08 -21.11
CA GLN A 24 29.89 -8.77 -19.86
C GLN A 24 29.52 -7.77 -18.75
N SER A 25 30.27 -6.69 -18.58
CA SER A 25 29.99 -5.65 -17.57
C SER A 25 28.64 -4.97 -17.77
N LEU A 26 28.27 -4.67 -19.02
CA LEU A 26 26.95 -4.09 -19.34
C LEU A 26 25.81 -5.08 -19.06
N THR A 27 26.02 -6.37 -19.34
CA THR A 27 25.03 -7.41 -19.10
C THR A 27 24.83 -7.65 -17.60
N GLU A 28 25.92 -7.72 -16.83
CA GLU A 28 25.89 -7.82 -15.37
C GLU A 28 25.20 -6.61 -14.73
N ARG A 29 25.52 -5.39 -15.16
CA ARG A 29 24.85 -4.16 -14.67
C ARG A 29 23.34 -4.18 -14.95
N ARG A 30 22.92 -4.60 -16.14
CA ARG A 30 21.50 -4.74 -16.49
C ARG A 30 20.79 -5.82 -15.69
N ARG A 31 21.49 -6.92 -15.37
CA ARG A 31 20.97 -8.01 -14.52
C ARG A 31 20.84 -7.56 -13.06
N TRP A 32 21.85 -6.87 -12.54
CA TRP A 32 21.85 -6.31 -11.19
C TRP A 32 20.79 -5.24 -10.99
N LYS A 33 20.58 -4.37 -11.99
CA LYS A 33 19.51 -3.38 -11.98
C LYS A 33 18.13 -4.06 -11.91
N ARG A 34 17.86 -5.03 -12.79
CA ARG A 34 16.58 -5.79 -12.77
C ARG A 34 16.32 -6.51 -11.46
N GLN A 35 17.31 -7.25 -10.93
CA GLN A 35 17.15 -7.93 -9.64
C GLN A 35 16.98 -6.97 -8.46
N ARG A 36 17.54 -5.77 -8.52
CA ARG A 36 17.30 -4.73 -7.52
C ARG A 36 15.88 -4.17 -7.66
N ASP A 37 15.48 -3.84 -8.87
CA ASP A 37 14.15 -3.28 -9.16
C ASP A 37 13.06 -4.26 -8.69
N GLU A 38 13.20 -5.56 -8.99
CA GLU A 38 12.31 -6.64 -8.51
C GLU A 38 12.20 -6.70 -6.97
N ARG A 39 13.33 -6.59 -6.24
CA ARG A 39 13.32 -6.60 -4.76
C ARG A 39 12.67 -5.35 -4.17
N TRP A 40 12.88 -4.21 -4.83
CA TRP A 40 12.26 -2.96 -4.41
C TRP A 40 10.75 -2.98 -4.64
N ASP A 41 10.29 -3.59 -5.74
CA ASP A 41 8.87 -3.77 -6.03
C ASP A 41 8.20 -4.71 -5.02
N GLU A 42 8.84 -5.85 -4.68
CA GLU A 42 8.35 -6.74 -3.63
C GLU A 42 8.27 -6.03 -2.28
N ARG A 43 9.32 -5.28 -1.91
CA ARG A 43 9.36 -4.53 -0.66
C ARG A 43 8.29 -3.43 -0.60
N ARG A 44 7.99 -2.77 -1.71
CA ARG A 44 6.89 -1.80 -1.81
C ARG A 44 5.55 -2.48 -1.66
N PHE A 45 5.33 -3.60 -2.37
CA PHE A 45 4.08 -4.35 -2.30
C PHE A 45 3.76 -4.81 -0.87
N GLU A 46 4.74 -5.43 -0.21
CA GLU A 46 4.60 -5.84 1.19
C GLU A 46 4.30 -4.65 2.12
N THR A 47 5.02 -3.54 1.95
CA THR A 47 4.86 -2.33 2.77
C THR A 47 3.47 -1.73 2.62
N TYR A 48 2.99 -1.58 1.38
CA TYR A 48 1.64 -1.08 1.11
C TYR A 48 0.56 -2.02 1.65
N GLY A 49 0.77 -3.33 1.53
CA GLY A 49 -0.13 -4.34 2.09
C GLY A 49 -0.23 -4.25 3.63
N ARG A 50 0.91 -4.20 4.33
CA ARG A 50 0.95 -4.08 5.80
C ARG A 50 0.31 -2.77 6.28
N TYR A 51 0.70 -1.64 5.68
CA TYR A 51 0.13 -0.35 6.02
C TYR A 51 -1.39 -0.31 5.79
N GLY A 52 -1.87 -0.79 4.64
CA GLY A 52 -3.30 -0.83 4.37
C GLY A 52 -4.07 -1.72 5.33
N ASN A 53 -3.48 -2.85 5.77
CA ASN A 53 -4.07 -3.66 6.83
C ASN A 53 -4.09 -2.94 8.18
N ALA A 54 -3.02 -2.22 8.55
CA ALA A 54 -2.99 -1.46 9.80
C ALA A 54 -4.07 -0.37 9.84
N VAL A 55 -4.24 0.40 8.76
CA VAL A 55 -5.31 1.43 8.66
C VAL A 55 -6.70 0.80 8.72
N LYS A 56 -6.91 -0.36 8.09
CA LYS A 56 -8.19 -1.10 8.16
C LYS A 56 -8.47 -1.62 9.57
N SER A 57 -7.47 -2.17 10.26
CA SER A 57 -7.62 -2.66 11.63
C SER A 57 -8.00 -1.52 12.57
N GLN A 58 -7.38 -0.36 12.41
CA GLN A 58 -7.73 0.86 13.14
C GLN A 58 -9.19 1.28 12.87
N LEU A 59 -9.59 1.40 11.60
CA LEU A 59 -10.99 1.70 11.23
C LEU A 59 -11.96 0.67 11.83
N ARG A 60 -11.61 -0.61 11.82
CA ARG A 60 -12.45 -1.69 12.34
C ARG A 60 -12.73 -1.51 13.83
N VAL A 61 -11.73 -1.13 14.62
CA VAL A 61 -11.92 -0.86 16.06
C VAL A 61 -12.85 0.34 16.26
N ALA A 62 -12.63 1.43 15.51
CA ALA A 62 -13.50 2.61 15.57
C ALA A 62 -14.97 2.27 15.22
N GLN A 63 -15.20 1.43 14.21
CA GLN A 63 -16.54 0.98 13.82
C GLN A 63 -17.21 0.14 14.92
N ARG A 64 -16.47 -0.73 15.61
CA ARG A 64 -17.01 -1.52 16.73
C ARG A 64 -17.44 -0.64 17.91
N ILE A 65 -16.65 0.40 18.18
CA ILE A 65 -16.97 1.43 19.17
C ILE A 65 -18.19 2.27 18.73
N GLY A 66 -18.33 2.52 17.43
CA GLY A 66 -19.51 3.15 16.83
C GLY A 66 -20.77 2.28 16.96
N ALA A 67 -20.66 0.97 16.82
CA ALA A 67 -21.78 0.04 16.99
C ALA A 67 -22.37 0.07 18.40
N ALA A 68 -21.54 0.25 19.45
CA ALA A 68 -22.03 0.45 20.82
C ALA A 68 -22.86 1.74 20.98
N ARG A 69 -22.67 2.70 20.07
CA ARG A 69 -23.40 3.97 20.01
C ARG A 69 -24.58 3.95 19.04
N GLY A 70 -24.94 2.78 18.51
CA GLY A 70 -26.07 2.62 17.60
C GLY A 70 -25.74 2.73 16.11
N PHE A 71 -24.47 2.85 15.72
CA PHE A 71 -24.04 2.81 14.32
C PHE A 71 -23.78 1.37 13.87
N LEU A 72 -24.79 0.73 13.30
CA LEU A 72 -24.80 -0.71 12.98
C LEU A 72 -23.98 -1.07 11.71
N ASP A 73 -22.83 -0.43 11.50
CA ASP A 73 -21.92 -0.76 10.39
C ASP A 73 -21.31 -2.16 10.55
N VAL A 74 -21.20 -2.63 11.80
CA VAL A 74 -20.61 -3.92 12.17
C VAL A 74 -21.46 -4.59 13.26
N THR A 75 -21.41 -5.93 13.32
CA THR A 75 -22.27 -6.73 14.22
C THR A 75 -21.66 -6.99 15.60
N ASP A 76 -20.34 -6.82 15.73
CA ASP A 76 -19.55 -7.11 16.93
C ASP A 76 -19.18 -5.81 17.66
N SER A 77 -20.18 -5.22 18.31
CA SER A 77 -20.04 -4.03 19.14
C SER A 77 -18.91 -4.15 20.17
N LEU A 78 -18.31 -3.02 20.52
CA LEU A 78 -17.28 -2.91 21.56
C LEU A 78 -17.54 -1.66 22.38
N GLU A 79 -17.65 -1.81 23.70
CA GLU A 79 -17.89 -0.66 24.58
C GLU A 79 -16.70 0.32 24.55
N PRO A 80 -16.93 1.63 24.72
CA PRO A 80 -15.87 2.64 24.61
C PRO A 80 -14.71 2.41 25.58
N GLU A 81 -15.01 1.97 26.81
CA GLU A 81 -14.01 1.71 27.86
C GLU A 81 -13.01 0.62 27.44
N GLU A 82 -13.49 -0.43 26.76
CA GLU A 82 -12.68 -1.53 26.27
C GLU A 82 -12.04 -1.22 24.91
N GLY A 83 -12.73 -0.44 24.07
CA GLY A 83 -12.32 -0.16 22.70
C GLY A 83 -11.28 0.95 22.56
N LEU A 84 -11.33 2.00 23.38
CA LEU A 84 -10.39 3.11 23.25
C LEU A 84 -8.92 2.71 23.44
N PRO A 85 -8.56 1.80 24.38
CA PRO A 85 -7.20 1.25 24.47
C PRO A 85 -6.78 0.49 23.20
N LEU A 86 -7.66 -0.37 22.66
CA LEU A 86 -7.38 -1.11 21.42
C LEU A 86 -7.25 -0.17 20.21
N LEU A 87 -8.01 0.93 20.20
CA LEU A 87 -7.94 1.93 19.15
C LEU A 87 -6.57 2.63 19.17
N ALA A 88 -6.08 3.00 20.36
CA ALA A 88 -4.76 3.60 20.53
C ALA A 88 -3.62 2.65 20.11
N GLU A 89 -3.74 1.35 20.41
CA GLU A 89 -2.80 0.33 19.97
C GLU A 89 -2.80 0.20 18.43
N ALA A 90 -3.98 0.13 17.82
CA ALA A 90 -4.11 0.06 16.36
C ALA A 90 -3.57 1.30 15.66
N GLU A 91 -3.82 2.49 16.22
CA GLU A 91 -3.26 3.77 15.75
C GLU A 91 -1.73 3.78 15.82
N SER A 92 -1.15 3.29 16.93
CA SER A 92 0.30 3.19 17.12
C SER A 92 0.94 2.23 16.12
N HIS A 93 0.31 1.07 15.88
CA HIS A 93 0.77 0.12 14.88
C HIS A 93 0.72 0.72 13.46
N ARG A 94 -0.36 1.41 13.11
CA ARG A 94 -0.49 2.14 11.83
C ARG A 94 0.55 3.24 11.67
N ALA A 95 0.91 3.94 12.76
CA ALA A 95 1.99 4.93 12.75
C ALA A 95 3.37 4.29 12.50
N THR A 96 3.63 3.10 13.04
CA THR A 96 4.86 2.35 12.74
C THR A 96 4.95 1.94 11.27
N GLU A 97 3.87 1.39 10.71
CA GLU A 97 3.86 1.00 9.28
C GLU A 97 3.96 2.22 8.35
N TRP A 98 3.48 3.39 8.78
CA TRP A 98 3.57 4.64 8.03
C TRP A 98 5.02 5.05 7.72
N GLU A 99 5.94 4.89 8.68
CA GLU A 99 7.36 5.21 8.48
C GLU A 99 7.95 4.43 7.31
N SER A 100 7.54 3.17 7.12
CA SER A 100 8.00 2.36 5.99
C SER A 100 7.45 2.88 4.66
N VAL A 101 6.20 3.35 4.61
CA VAL A 101 5.59 3.94 3.40
C VAL A 101 6.35 5.18 2.95
N LEU A 102 6.78 6.04 3.89
CA LEU A 102 7.58 7.22 3.60
C LEU A 102 8.92 6.91 2.94
N LEU A 103 9.51 5.75 3.25
CA LEU A 103 10.83 5.36 2.73
C LEU A 103 10.77 4.73 1.34
N VAL A 104 9.68 4.04 1.00
CA VAL A 104 9.63 3.20 -0.20
C VAL A 104 8.69 3.70 -1.28
N GLY A 105 7.73 4.55 -0.93
CA GLY A 105 6.69 4.97 -1.86
C GLY A 105 6.98 6.24 -2.64
N ASP A 106 6.35 6.36 -3.80
CA ASP A 106 6.35 7.61 -4.55
C ASP A 106 5.48 8.68 -3.87
N ALA A 107 5.70 9.94 -4.26
CA ALA A 107 5.02 11.08 -3.64
C ALA A 107 3.48 10.99 -3.77
N ALA A 108 2.97 10.45 -4.88
CA ALA A 108 1.54 10.32 -5.10
C ALA A 108 0.90 9.25 -4.19
N THR A 109 1.59 8.12 -4.00
CA THR A 109 1.13 7.05 -3.10
C THR A 109 1.23 7.48 -1.65
N ILE A 110 2.31 8.16 -1.26
CA ILE A 110 2.46 8.75 0.08
C ILE A 110 1.32 9.73 0.39
N ALA A 111 0.99 10.62 -0.54
CA ALA A 111 -0.10 11.58 -0.36
C ALA A 111 -1.47 10.90 -0.23
N ALA A 112 -1.75 9.89 -1.06
CA ALA A 112 -3.01 9.14 -1.00
C ALA A 112 -3.13 8.31 0.29
N ALA A 113 -2.03 7.68 0.72
CA ALA A 113 -1.94 6.94 1.98
C ALA A 113 -2.23 7.85 3.19
N ARG A 114 -1.57 9.01 3.26
CA ARG A 114 -1.82 10.04 4.28
C ARG A 114 -3.28 10.45 4.29
N ARG A 115 -3.85 10.77 3.12
CA ARG A 115 -5.25 11.15 3.02
C ARG A 115 -6.17 10.07 3.59
N TRP A 116 -5.87 8.80 3.33
CA TRP A 116 -6.66 7.69 3.87
C TRP A 116 -6.58 7.63 5.40
N HIS A 117 -5.40 7.68 6.02
CA HIS A 117 -5.34 7.64 7.48
C HIS A 117 -5.95 8.88 8.16
N GLU A 118 -5.98 10.05 7.49
CA GLU A 118 -6.58 11.28 8.01
C GLU A 118 -8.11 11.14 8.06
N THR A 119 -8.68 10.54 7.02
CA THR A 119 -10.12 10.24 6.98
C THR A 119 -10.52 9.19 8.01
N VAL A 120 -9.67 8.21 8.29
CA VAL A 120 -9.90 7.23 9.38
C VAL A 120 -9.81 7.92 10.74
N TRP A 121 -8.81 8.78 10.96
CA TRP A 121 -8.70 9.57 12.20
C TRP A 121 -9.96 10.42 12.41
N THR A 122 -10.54 11.01 11.36
CA THR A 122 -11.81 11.75 11.48
C THR A 122 -12.91 10.89 12.12
N ILE A 123 -13.00 9.60 11.77
CA ILE A 123 -13.97 8.66 12.38
C ILE A 123 -13.61 8.36 13.84
N GLU A 124 -12.33 8.29 14.17
CA GLU A 124 -11.87 8.12 15.56
C GLU A 124 -12.24 9.29 16.46
N LEU A 125 -12.12 10.52 15.95
CA LEU A 125 -12.55 11.71 16.68
C LEU A 125 -14.04 11.65 16.99
N LEU A 126 -14.87 11.23 16.02
CA LEU A 126 -16.30 11.05 16.24
C LEU A 126 -16.58 10.09 17.41
N VAL A 127 -15.91 8.93 17.47
CA VAL A 127 -16.14 8.00 18.58
C VAL A 127 -15.55 8.45 19.93
N ARG A 128 -14.59 9.37 19.94
CA ARG A 128 -13.99 9.93 21.16
C ARG A 128 -14.78 11.10 21.74
N GLU A 129 -15.36 11.95 20.90
CA GLU A 129 -15.94 13.25 21.30
C GLU A 129 -17.40 13.18 21.83
N GLY A 130 -18.03 12.01 21.82
CA GLY A 130 -19.36 11.79 22.43
C GLY A 130 -20.46 11.47 21.40
N PRO A 131 -21.69 11.98 21.55
CA PRO A 131 -22.78 11.64 20.63
C PRO A 131 -22.45 12.11 19.21
N VAL A 132 -22.45 11.16 18.27
CA VAL A 132 -22.11 11.39 16.87
C VAL A 132 -23.39 11.66 16.08
N ASP A 133 -23.35 12.67 15.23
CA ASP A 133 -24.39 12.90 14.23
C ASP A 133 -24.34 11.80 13.14
N PRO A 134 -25.45 11.06 12.90
CA PRO A 134 -25.49 10.00 11.90
C PRO A 134 -25.07 10.44 10.49
N GLU A 135 -25.40 11.67 10.07
CA GLU A 135 -25.01 12.17 8.75
C GLU A 135 -23.49 12.34 8.65
N LYS A 136 -22.87 12.89 9.69
CA LYS A 136 -21.40 13.02 9.77
C LYS A 136 -20.72 11.67 9.81
N TRP A 137 -21.29 10.70 10.55
CA TRP A 137 -20.77 9.34 10.61
C TRP A 137 -20.74 8.68 9.22
N THR A 138 -21.87 8.71 8.52
CA THR A 138 -21.97 8.16 7.15
C THR A 138 -21.02 8.90 6.20
N LYS A 139 -20.95 10.23 6.27
CA LYS A 139 -20.08 11.02 5.40
C LYS A 139 -18.60 10.71 5.63
N ALA A 140 -18.17 10.58 6.89
CA ALA A 140 -16.80 10.24 7.23
C ALA A 140 -16.40 8.86 6.67
N HIS A 141 -17.29 7.87 6.77
CA HIS A 141 -17.08 6.54 6.18
C HIS A 141 -16.98 6.55 4.66
N GLN A 142 -17.83 7.33 3.98
CA GLN A 142 -17.75 7.50 2.52
C GLN A 142 -16.42 8.13 2.10
N LEU A 143 -15.95 9.15 2.82
CA LEU A 143 -14.66 9.80 2.57
C LEU A 143 -13.49 8.82 2.81
N ALA A 144 -13.55 8.02 3.87
CA ALA A 144 -12.55 7.00 4.15
C ALA A 144 -12.51 5.90 3.08
N SER A 145 -13.67 5.47 2.58
CA SER A 145 -13.74 4.48 1.49
C SER A 145 -13.16 5.05 0.18
N ALA A 146 -13.48 6.29 -0.17
CA ALA A 146 -12.93 6.94 -1.35
C ALA A 146 -11.40 7.14 -1.25
N ALA A 147 -10.90 7.53 -0.07
CA ALA A 147 -9.47 7.71 0.16
C ALA A 147 -8.71 6.37 0.09
N ARG A 148 -9.31 5.29 0.61
CA ARG A 148 -8.78 3.93 0.46
C ARG A 148 -8.63 3.53 -1.00
N ASP A 149 -9.68 3.73 -1.79
CA ASP A 149 -9.66 3.36 -3.21
C ASP A 149 -8.60 4.17 -3.97
N ALA A 150 -8.43 5.46 -3.64
CA ALA A 150 -7.36 6.30 -4.17
C ALA A 150 -5.96 5.81 -3.77
N PHE A 151 -5.76 5.37 -2.52
CA PHE A 151 -4.50 4.79 -2.07
C PHE A 151 -4.13 3.54 -2.88
N TYR A 152 -5.05 2.58 -3.04
CA TYR A 152 -4.75 1.36 -3.79
C TYR A 152 -4.55 1.63 -5.29
N ALA A 153 -5.25 2.61 -5.87
CA ALA A 153 -5.00 3.04 -7.25
C ALA A 153 -3.58 3.61 -7.41
N SER A 154 -3.13 4.48 -6.50
CA SER A 154 -1.76 5.02 -6.52
C SER A 154 -0.71 3.94 -6.27
N ALA A 155 -0.91 3.08 -5.27
CA ALA A 155 0.02 1.99 -4.96
C ALA A 155 0.21 1.03 -6.14
N ARG A 156 -0.87 0.71 -6.88
CA ARG A 156 -0.77 -0.12 -8.09
C ARG A 156 0.01 0.56 -9.19
N ARG A 157 -0.20 1.86 -9.41
CA ARG A 157 0.59 2.63 -10.39
C ARG A 157 2.07 2.68 -10.03
N ASP A 158 2.39 2.90 -8.76
CA ASP A 158 3.77 2.91 -8.27
C ASP A 158 4.46 1.53 -8.39
N LEU A 159 3.68 0.44 -8.27
CA LEU A 159 4.15 -0.92 -8.52
C LEU A 159 4.17 -1.33 -10.01
N GLY A 160 3.80 -0.42 -10.93
CA GLY A 160 3.71 -0.73 -12.37
C GLY A 160 2.58 -1.70 -12.73
N ILE A 161 1.61 -1.91 -11.85
CA ILE A 161 0.47 -2.81 -12.07
C ILE A 161 -0.63 -2.05 -12.82
N ALA A 162 -1.01 -2.56 -13.99
CA ALA A 162 -2.00 -1.93 -14.85
C ALA A 162 -3.43 -2.00 -14.26
N GLY A 163 -4.19 -0.93 -14.50
CA GLY A 163 -5.62 -0.82 -14.17
C GLY A 163 -5.89 -0.48 -12.71
N ASP A 164 -6.95 0.31 -12.50
CA ASP A 164 -7.44 0.64 -11.17
C ASP A 164 -8.16 -0.57 -10.55
N PRO A 165 -8.10 -0.74 -9.22
CA PRO A 165 -8.91 -1.76 -8.56
C PRO A 165 -10.39 -1.39 -8.74
N PRO A 166 -11.29 -2.38 -8.84
CA PRO A 166 -12.72 -2.07 -8.82
C PRO A 166 -13.05 -1.33 -7.52
N PRO A 167 -13.99 -0.36 -7.56
CA PRO A 167 -14.37 0.39 -6.38
C PRO A 167 -14.82 -0.55 -5.27
N SER A 168 -14.69 -0.09 -4.03
CA SER A 168 -15.22 -0.80 -2.86
C SER A 168 -16.67 -1.24 -3.13
N GLY A 169 -16.93 -2.55 -3.19
CA GLY A 169 -18.28 -3.05 -3.44
C GLY A 169 -19.23 -2.64 -2.32
N ALA A 170 -20.48 -2.28 -2.67
CA ALA A 170 -21.53 -2.08 -1.69
C ALA A 170 -21.89 -3.43 -1.03
N TRP A 171 -21.37 -3.66 0.17
CA TRP A 171 -21.72 -4.80 1.02
C TRP A 171 -22.68 -4.37 2.12
N PRO A 172 -23.68 -5.19 2.49
CA PRO A 172 -24.05 -6.42 1.81
C PRO A 172 -24.63 -6.13 0.42
N ARG A 173 -24.17 -6.90 -0.59
CA ARG A 173 -24.89 -6.98 -1.87
C ARG A 173 -26.31 -7.44 -1.57
N PRO A 174 -27.30 -7.15 -2.41
CA PRO A 174 -28.62 -7.77 -2.32
C PRO A 174 -28.55 -9.26 -2.69
N TRP A 175 -27.61 -10.02 -2.12
CA TRP A 175 -27.50 -11.46 -2.23
C TRP A 175 -28.82 -12.12 -1.82
N ARG A 176 -29.59 -11.50 -0.91
CA ARG A 176 -30.95 -11.96 -0.60
C ARG A 176 -31.87 -11.94 -1.81
N ALA A 177 -31.79 -10.93 -2.68
CA ALA A 177 -32.56 -10.91 -3.92
C ALA A 177 -32.06 -11.96 -4.92
N GLU A 178 -30.74 -12.21 -4.96
CA GLU A 178 -30.13 -13.26 -5.78
C GLU A 178 -30.45 -14.69 -5.28
N LEU A 179 -30.69 -14.87 -3.97
CA LEU A 179 -31.10 -16.14 -3.34
C LEU A 179 -32.62 -16.34 -3.26
N SER A 180 -33.42 -15.32 -3.63
CA SER A 180 -34.89 -15.40 -3.64
C SER A 180 -35.46 -15.85 -5.00
N GLY A 181 -34.59 -16.23 -5.95
CA GLY A 181 -34.94 -16.75 -7.27
C GLY A 181 -34.98 -18.28 -7.33
#